data_AF-A0A2M7RIB9-F1
#
_entry.id   AF-A0A2M7RIB9-F1
#
_cell.length_a   1.000
_cell.length_b   1.000
_cell.length_c   1.000
_cell.angle_alpha   90.00
_cell.angle_beta   90.00
_cell.angle_gamma   90.00
#
_symmetry.space_group_name_H-M   'P 1'
#
loop_
_entity.id
_entity.type
_entity.pdbx_description
1 polymer ?
#
loop_
_entity_poly.entity_id
_entity_poly.type
_entity_poly.pdbx_seq_one_letter_code
_entity_poly.pdbx_strand_id
1 'polypeptide(L)' 'MSEKREFYRVGELVNDEGWYICVPCGYRKLYKRGEEFVECISCLEAHKDVALSDITDEGSWEKIGE' A
#
# COMPACT_ATOMS: atom_id res chain seq x y z
N MET A 1 -17.51 9.92 14.58
CA MET A 1 -16.78 8.67 14.88
C MET A 1 -15.57 8.68 13.98
N SER A 2 -14.36 8.76 14.52
CA SER A 2 -13.15 8.87 13.71
C SER A 2 -12.89 7.51 13.08
N GLU A 3 -13.11 7.39 11.77
CA GLU A 3 -12.69 6.25 10.97
C GLU A 3 -11.16 6.19 11.04
N LYS A 4 -10.62 5.27 11.86
CA LYS A 4 -9.18 5.02 11.91
C LYS A 4 -8.79 4.37 10.59
N ARG A 5 -8.25 5.16 9.66
CA ARG A 5 -7.58 4.62 8.48
C ARG A 5 -6.27 3.99 8.95
N GLU A 6 -6.18 2.68 8.82
CA GLU A 6 -4.97 1.93 9.13
C GLU A 6 -4.07 1.90 7.90
N PHE A 7 -2.86 2.40 8.06
CA PHE A 7 -1.81 2.39 7.04
C PHE A 7 -0.80 1.30 7.39
N TYR A 8 -0.54 0.40 6.45
CA TYR A 8 0.39 -0.71 6.56
C TYR A 8 1.62 -0.44 5.70
N ARG A 9 2.81 -0.67 6.27
CA ARG A 9 4.09 -0.43 5.61
C ARG A 9 4.55 -1.65 4.82
N VAL A 10 5.38 -1.43 3.82
CA VAL A 10 6.09 -2.51 3.12
C VAL A 10 6.92 -3.32 4.12
N GLY A 11 6.86 -4.64 4.02
CA GLY A 11 7.49 -5.60 4.94
C GLY A 11 6.66 -5.96 6.17
N GLU A 12 5.52 -5.30 6.41
CA GLU A 12 4.59 -5.74 7.46
C GLU A 12 3.79 -6.97 7.00
N LEU A 13 3.43 -7.82 7.96
CA LEU A 13 2.56 -8.97 7.73
C LEU A 13 1.10 -8.56 7.69
N VAL A 14 0.39 -9.10 6.71
CA VAL A 14 -1.04 -8.90 6.51
C VAL A 14 -1.79 -9.69 7.59
N ASN A 15 -2.43 -8.97 8.52
CA ASN A 15 -3.22 -9.58 9.58
C ASN A 15 -4.63 -10.00 9.12
N ASP A 16 -5.17 -9.27 8.15
CA ASP A 16 -6.51 -9.49 7.62
C ASP A 16 -6.46 -9.67 6.12
N GLU A 17 -7.05 -10.75 5.61
CA GLU A 17 -7.20 -10.90 4.17
C GLU A 17 -8.17 -9.83 3.62
N GLY A 18 -7.86 -9.29 2.44
CA GLY A 18 -8.73 -8.33 1.77
C GLY A 18 -8.05 -7.49 0.70
N TRP A 19 -8.83 -6.57 0.12
CA TRP A 19 -8.31 -5.61 -0.83
C TRP A 19 -7.62 -4.46 -0.10
N TYR A 20 -6.41 -4.15 -0.57
CA TYR A 20 -5.63 -3.02 -0.12
C TYR A 20 -5.36 -2.09 -1.28
N ILE A 21 -5.38 -0.79 -1.02
CA ILE A 21 -4.99 0.24 -1.96
C ILE A 21 -3.66 0.84 -1.51
N CYS A 22 -2.72 0.99 -2.42
CA CYS A 22 -1.52 1.75 -2.13
C CYS A 22 -1.86 3.23 -2.23
N VAL A 23 -1.68 3.96 -1.13
CA VAL A 23 -2.07 5.37 -0.96
C VAL A 23 -1.48 6.30 -2.02
N PRO A 24 -0.18 6.21 -2.38
CA PRO A 24 0.40 7.09 -3.41
C PRO A 24 -0.09 6.80 -4.84
N CYS A 25 -0.18 5.53 -5.25
CA CYS A 25 -0.50 5.15 -6.64
C CYS A 25 -2.00 4.86 -6.88
N GLY A 26 -2.80 4.64 -5.83
CA GLY A 26 -4.16 4.13 -5.96
C GLY A 26 -4.25 2.67 -6.44
N TYR A 27 -3.11 1.97 -6.56
CA TYR A 27 -3.07 0.58 -7.03
C TYR A 27 -3.70 -0.36 -6.02
N ARG A 28 -4.55 -1.28 -6.49
CA ARG A 28 -5.25 -2.23 -5.64
C ARG A 28 -4.62 -3.61 -5.74
N LYS A 29 -4.38 -4.23 -4.60
CA LYS A 29 -3.91 -5.62 -4.50
C LYS A 29 -4.69 -6.37 -3.43
N LEU A 30 -5.11 -7.58 -3.77
CA LEU A 30 -5.64 -8.53 -2.81
C LEU A 30 -4.46 -9.15 -2.08
N TYR A 31 -4.41 -8.96 -0.76
CA TYR A 31 -3.45 -9.63 0.10
C TYR A 31 -4.15 -10.66 0.96
N LYS A 32 -3.50 -11.81 1.14
CA LYS A 32 -3.93 -12.87 2.03
C LYS A 32 -3.29 -12.71 3.38
N ARG A 33 -3.98 -13.21 4.41
CA ARG A 33 -3.45 -13.23 5.76
C ARG A 33 -2.12 -14.00 5.82
N GLY A 34 -1.11 -13.38 6.41
CA GLY A 34 0.25 -13.91 6.53
C GLY A 34 1.16 -13.62 5.34
N GLU A 35 0.67 -12.95 4.28
CA GLU A 35 1.56 -12.37 3.27
C GLU A 35 2.26 -11.11 3.80
N GLU A 36 3.38 -10.72 3.20
CA GLU A 36 4.00 -9.42 3.44
C GLU A 36 3.48 -8.37 2.46
N PHE A 37 3.23 -7.16 2.94
CA PHE A 37 3.01 -6.02 2.07
C PHE A 37 4.28 -5.74 1.26
N VAL A 38 4.19 -5.85 -0.06
CA VAL A 38 5.32 -5.57 -0.96
C VAL A 38 5.24 -4.15 -1.51
N GLU A 39 6.33 -3.66 -2.07
CA GLU A 39 6.35 -2.36 -2.75
C GLU A 39 5.29 -2.28 -3.87
N CYS A 40 4.62 -1.13 -4.04
CA CYS A 40 3.69 -0.90 -5.16
C CYS A 40 4.50 -0.89 -6.46
N ILE A 41 4.47 -1.99 -7.22
CA ILE A 41 5.11 -2.07 -8.54
C ILE A 41 4.56 -0.95 -9.45
N SER A 42 3.29 -0.60 -9.33
CA SER A 42 2.70 0.52 -10.09
C SER A 42 3.23 1.89 -9.68
N CYS A 43 3.68 2.12 -8.44
CA CYS A 43 4.44 3.31 -8.08
C CYS A 43 5.78 3.26 -8.81
N LEU A 44 6.50 2.15 -8.67
CA LEU A 44 7.82 1.99 -9.27
C LEU A 44 7.80 2.17 -10.80
N GLU A 45 6.75 1.71 -11.49
CA GLU A 45 6.56 1.93 -12.93
C GLU A 45 6.17 3.36 -13.29
N ALA A 46 5.30 4.01 -12.50
CA ALA A 46 4.88 5.40 -12.73
C ALA A 46 6.00 6.42 -12.45
N HIS A 47 6.94 6.09 -11.56
CA HIS A 47 8.07 6.95 -11.18
C HIS A 47 9.29 6.86 -12.10
N LYS A 48 9.16 6.28 -13.30
CA LYS A 48 10.21 6.36 -14.32
C LYS A 48 10.55 7.79 -14.76
N ASP A 49 9.66 8.76 -14.50
CA ASP A 49 9.78 10.17 -14.91
C ASP A 49 9.71 11.18 -13.74
N VAL A 50 9.47 10.74 -12.50
CA VAL A 50 9.28 11.65 -11.35
C VAL A 50 10.18 11.21 -10.20
N ALA A 51 11.02 12.13 -9.73
CA ALA A 51 12.03 11.88 -8.70
C ALA A 51 11.43 11.16 -7.49
N LEU A 52 12.05 10.05 -7.09
CA LEU A 52 11.66 9.23 -5.92
C LEU A 52 11.57 10.04 -4.60
N SER A 53 12.10 11.26 -4.57
CA SER A 53 12.07 12.17 -3.43
C SER A 53 10.70 12.76 -3.09
N ASP A 54 9.76 12.78 -4.04
CA ASP A 54 8.37 13.25 -3.81
C ASP A 54 7.42 12.11 -3.41
N ILE A 55 7.89 10.86 -3.53
CA ILE A 55 7.27 9.71 -2.86
C ILE A 55 7.74 9.80 -1.42
N THR A 56 7.04 10.59 -0.62
CA THR A 56 7.26 10.64 0.81
C THR A 56 7.38 9.22 1.33
N ASP A 57 8.50 8.98 2.02
CA ASP A 57 8.83 7.84 2.86
C ASP A 57 7.61 6.95 3.14
N GLU A 58 7.75 5.66 2.81
CA GLU A 58 6.85 4.57 3.18
C GLU A 58 5.66 4.34 2.22
N GLY A 59 5.87 3.44 1.25
CA GLY A 59 4.80 2.79 0.51
C GLY A 59 3.75 2.24 1.48
N SER A 60 2.66 2.99 1.62
CA SER A 60 1.62 2.74 2.61
C SER A 60 0.43 2.11 1.91
N TRP A 61 0.04 0.94 2.39
CA TRP A 61 -1.17 0.24 1.99
C TRP A 61 -2.29 0.62 2.96
N GLU A 62 -3.48 0.89 2.45
CA GLU A 62 -4.68 1.11 3.24
C GLU A 62 -5.67 -0.01 2.92
N LYS A 63 -6.25 -0.64 3.94
CA LYS A 63 -7.28 -1.67 3.72
C LYS A 63 -8.55 -0.98 3.24
N ILE A 64 -9.03 -1.36 2.06
CA ILE A 64 -10.24 -0.75 1.47
C ILE A 64 -11.52 -1.54 1.70
N GLY A 65 -11.46 -2.66 2.43
CA GLY A 65 -12.62 -3.39 2.98
C GLY A 65 -13.61 -3.94 1.95
N GLU A 66 -13.72 -5.27 1.90
CA GLU A 66 -14.68 -6.14 1.17
C GLU A 66 -15.61 -5.52 0.11
#